data_AF-A0A2N5X7K3-F1
#
_entry.id   AF-A0A2N5X7K3-F1
#
_cell.length_a   1.000
_cell.length_b   1.000
_cell.length_c   1.000
_cell.angle_alpha   90.00
_cell.angle_beta   90.00
_cell.angle_gamma   90.00
#
_symmetry.space_group_name_H-M   'P 1'
#
loop_
_entity.id
_entity.type
_entity.pdbx_description
1 polymer ?
#
loop_
_entity_poly.entity_id
_entity_poly.type
_entity_poly.pdbx_seq_one_letter_code
_entity_poly.pdbx_strand_id
1 'polypeptide(L)'
;MIVKNESFFLRDCLRQAAPYVDEIVVVDTGSEDDTRAIAGEFTDKVYDFAWQDHFADARNYSLDQASGDWIIVLDADEVIAPEDWQALREQIKDAANDAYFLCQYNYSVEPLDKNWVPLAGKTAYSRHYSGYRRNPIARLFRNRDSIRYQGRVHEVIDKTLPAGRFRHLDIPIHHHMDEDPTKKQAQRQLNYLRIIEQDLENETDGRLWTAAGSICLYYADDLPRAIRYLQRAVDLGHKVNENREFIAEARYRQGELDQAYEDYLALYQAGYRTLNVLNNLANLAVKRGRHGFAADLLEEGLAQGVSDYQVRMRLEHNIRYLREQTNDDTGTDS
;
A
#
# COMPACT_ATOMS: atom_id res chain seq x y z
N MET A 1 -13.90 4.01 15.08
CA MET A 1 -12.47 4.00 14.70
C MET A 1 -11.63 3.45 15.83
N ILE A 2 -10.43 2.93 15.54
CA ILE A 2 -9.43 2.57 16.56
C ILE A 2 -8.27 3.56 16.51
N VAL A 3 -7.69 3.91 17.65
CA VAL A 3 -6.59 4.89 17.74
C VAL A 3 -5.50 4.42 18.70
N LYS A 4 -4.27 4.89 18.46
CA LYS A 4 -3.14 4.81 19.39
C LYS A 4 -2.11 5.89 19.03
N ASN A 5 -1.89 6.83 19.93
CA ASN A 5 -0.92 7.92 19.73
C ASN A 5 -1.15 8.69 18.41
N GLU A 6 -2.39 9.13 18.21
CA GLU A 6 -2.88 9.82 17.03
C GLU A 6 -3.21 11.30 17.29
N SER A 7 -2.66 11.90 18.36
CA SER A 7 -2.98 13.30 18.73
C SER A 7 -2.67 14.31 17.63
N PHE A 8 -1.72 14.00 16.75
CA PHE A 8 -1.34 14.82 15.60
C PHE A 8 -2.48 14.95 14.56
N PHE A 9 -3.18 13.86 14.24
CA PHE A 9 -4.19 13.85 13.17
C PHE A 9 -5.62 13.86 13.67
N LEU A 10 -5.88 13.24 14.84
CA LEU A 10 -7.23 12.88 15.28
C LEU A 10 -8.19 14.08 15.34
N ARG A 11 -7.72 15.23 15.83
CA ARG A 11 -8.55 16.43 15.96
C ARG A 11 -9.09 16.90 14.61
N ASP A 12 -8.23 16.94 13.59
CA ASP A 12 -8.62 17.42 12.26
C ASP A 12 -9.54 16.43 11.55
N CYS A 13 -9.31 15.12 11.73
CA CYS A 13 -10.20 14.06 11.25
C CYS A 13 -11.60 14.19 11.88
N LEU A 14 -11.69 14.20 13.21
CA LEU A 14 -12.97 14.25 13.93
C LEU A 14 -13.72 15.56 13.66
N ARG A 15 -13.02 16.70 13.63
CA ARG A 15 -13.65 18.01 13.30
C ARG A 15 -14.29 18.01 11.91
N GLN A 16 -13.68 17.35 10.94
CA GLN A 16 -14.21 17.29 9.57
C GLN A 16 -15.33 16.26 9.41
N ALA A 17 -15.29 15.16 10.16
CA ALA A 17 -16.32 14.12 10.08
C ALA A 17 -17.58 14.46 10.90
N ALA A 18 -17.41 15.07 12.08
CA ALA A 18 -18.50 15.28 13.06
C ALA A 18 -19.78 15.94 12.52
N PRO A 19 -19.73 16.94 11.60
CA PRO A 19 -20.95 17.53 11.04
C PRO A 19 -21.78 16.59 10.17
N TYR A 20 -21.23 15.44 9.75
CA TYR A 20 -21.82 14.57 8.73
C TYR A 20 -22.24 13.19 9.26
N VAL A 21 -21.89 12.87 10.51
CA VAL A 21 -22.20 11.59 11.15
C VAL A 21 -23.09 11.80 12.37
N ASP A 22 -24.02 10.87 12.61
CA ASP A 22 -24.95 10.96 13.74
C ASP A 22 -24.30 10.44 15.05
N GLU A 23 -23.21 9.67 14.94
CA GLU A 23 -22.51 9.02 16.06
C GLU A 23 -21.00 8.93 15.77
N ILE A 24 -20.18 9.16 16.79
CA ILE A 24 -18.72 8.92 16.75
C ILE A 24 -18.37 7.94 17.86
N VAL A 25 -17.71 6.83 17.48
CA VAL A 25 -17.17 5.82 18.39
C VAL A 25 -15.66 5.76 18.22
N VAL A 26 -14.94 5.95 19.32
CA VAL A 26 -13.47 5.85 19.36
C VAL A 26 -13.08 4.75 20.34
N VAL A 27 -12.25 3.82 19.87
CA VAL A 27 -11.61 2.81 20.71
C VAL A 27 -10.12 3.10 20.79
N ASP A 28 -9.65 3.45 21.98
CA ASP A 28 -8.24 3.68 22.26
C ASP A 28 -7.56 2.35 22.64
N THR A 29 -6.47 2.02 21.94
CA THR A 29 -5.72 0.77 22.15
C THR A 29 -4.48 0.94 23.03
N GLY A 30 -4.44 2.02 23.83
CA GLY A 30 -3.39 2.32 24.80
C GLY A 30 -2.51 3.47 24.35
N SER A 31 -3.12 4.63 24.09
CA SER A 31 -2.42 5.89 23.85
C SER A 31 -1.74 6.41 25.11
N GLU A 32 -0.57 7.02 24.94
CA GLU A 32 0.24 7.66 25.97
C GLU A 32 0.32 9.19 25.79
N ASP A 33 -0.24 9.71 24.69
CA ASP A 33 -0.36 11.13 24.38
C ASP A 33 -1.80 11.64 24.58
N ASP A 34 -2.08 12.87 24.11
CA ASP A 34 -3.38 13.52 24.27
C ASP A 34 -4.51 12.93 23.39
N THR A 35 -4.28 11.82 22.68
CA THR A 35 -5.26 11.20 21.76
C THR A 35 -6.62 10.99 22.42
N ARG A 36 -6.65 10.43 23.63
CA ARG A 36 -7.89 10.18 24.36
C ARG A 36 -8.61 11.47 24.72
N ALA A 37 -7.86 12.46 25.22
CA ALA A 37 -8.42 13.75 25.60
C ALA A 37 -9.04 14.44 24.39
N ILE A 38 -8.36 14.42 23.25
CA ILE A 38 -8.86 14.95 21.97
C ILE A 38 -10.15 14.23 21.56
N ALA A 39 -10.20 12.90 21.61
CA ALA A 39 -11.41 12.14 21.28
C ALA A 39 -12.62 12.57 22.13
N GLY A 40 -12.40 12.80 23.43
CA GLY A 40 -13.42 13.21 24.39
C GLY A 40 -14.03 14.60 24.12
N GLU A 41 -13.39 15.44 23.30
CA GLU A 41 -13.97 16.71 22.87
C GLU A 41 -15.08 16.56 21.81
N PHE A 42 -15.12 15.42 21.11
CA PHE A 42 -16.05 15.15 20.01
C PHE A 42 -17.13 14.13 20.38
N THR A 43 -16.88 13.27 21.37
CA THR A 43 -17.83 12.23 21.78
C THR A 43 -17.56 11.73 23.20
N ASP A 44 -18.63 11.35 23.90
CA ASP A 44 -18.52 10.63 25.18
C ASP A 44 -18.27 9.12 24.98
N LYS A 45 -18.37 8.62 23.73
CA LYS A 45 -18.19 7.22 23.36
C LYS A 45 -16.73 6.89 23.05
N VAL A 46 -15.88 7.12 24.05
CA VAL A 46 -14.44 6.77 24.02
C VAL A 46 -14.21 5.56 24.92
N TYR A 47 -13.81 4.45 24.32
CA TYR A 47 -13.64 3.17 25.01
C TYR A 47 -12.18 2.72 25.00
N ASP A 48 -11.79 1.98 26.03
CA ASP A 48 -10.49 1.32 26.10
C ASP A 48 -10.57 -0.10 25.53
N PHE A 49 -9.55 -0.50 24.78
CA PHE A 49 -9.33 -1.88 24.38
C PHE A 49 -7.87 -2.26 24.59
N ALA A 50 -7.62 -3.25 25.46
CA ALA A 50 -6.26 -3.72 25.70
C ALA A 50 -5.68 -4.33 24.42
N TRP A 51 -4.54 -3.80 23.95
CA TRP A 51 -3.88 -4.28 22.75
C TRP A 51 -3.44 -5.74 22.89
N GLN A 52 -3.89 -6.59 21.98
CA GLN A 52 -3.69 -8.05 21.99
C GLN A 52 -3.05 -8.57 20.70
N ASP A 53 -2.34 -7.72 19.96
CA ASP A 53 -1.77 -8.08 18.65
C ASP A 53 -2.81 -8.58 17.64
N HIS A 54 -4.02 -7.99 17.68
CA HIS A 54 -5.13 -8.37 16.82
C HIS A 54 -5.97 -7.13 16.44
N PHE A 55 -5.67 -6.53 15.30
CA PHE A 55 -6.36 -5.33 14.80
C PHE A 55 -7.86 -5.57 14.58
N ALA A 56 -8.23 -6.74 14.06
CA ALA A 56 -9.65 -7.07 13.88
C ALA A 56 -10.43 -7.11 15.20
N ASP A 57 -9.80 -7.48 16.33
CA ASP A 57 -10.53 -7.53 17.61
C ASP A 57 -10.83 -6.12 18.10
N ALA A 58 -9.85 -5.22 18.02
CA ALA A 58 -10.06 -3.81 18.35
C ALA A 58 -11.08 -3.15 17.41
N ARG A 59 -11.00 -3.42 16.09
CA ARG A 59 -11.98 -2.90 15.14
C ARG A 59 -13.38 -3.43 15.42
N ASN A 60 -13.54 -4.74 15.63
CA ASN A 60 -14.83 -5.36 15.91
C ASN A 60 -15.42 -4.87 17.23
N TYR A 61 -14.60 -4.69 18.26
CA TYR A 61 -15.04 -4.05 19.51
C TYR A 61 -15.59 -2.65 19.26
N SER A 62 -14.97 -1.86 18.37
CA SER A 62 -15.52 -0.55 17.97
C SER A 62 -16.86 -0.64 17.21
N LEU A 63 -17.08 -1.71 16.44
CA LEU A 63 -18.36 -1.95 15.77
C LEU A 63 -19.45 -2.32 16.79
N ASP A 64 -19.11 -3.11 17.80
CA ASP A 64 -20.05 -3.55 18.85
C ASP A 64 -20.52 -2.39 19.75
N GLN A 65 -19.76 -1.29 19.82
CA GLN A 65 -20.19 -0.07 20.52
C GLN A 65 -21.04 0.88 19.67
N ALA A 66 -21.12 0.65 18.35
CA ALA A 66 -21.85 1.51 17.42
C ALA A 66 -23.34 1.14 17.39
N SER A 67 -24.20 2.16 17.39
CA SER A 67 -25.66 2.01 17.39
C SER A 67 -26.32 2.34 16.04
N GLY A 68 -25.61 3.04 15.14
CA GLY A 68 -26.12 3.39 13.83
C GLY A 68 -26.36 2.19 12.89
N ASP A 69 -27.30 2.32 11.95
CA ASP A 69 -27.62 1.31 10.94
C ASP A 69 -26.49 1.08 9.93
N TRP A 70 -25.67 2.11 9.73
CA TRP A 70 -24.52 2.14 8.84
C TRP A 70 -23.30 2.61 9.62
N ILE A 71 -22.16 1.99 9.35
CA ILE A 71 -20.87 2.33 9.93
C ILE A 71 -19.98 2.83 8.81
N ILE A 72 -19.38 3.99 9.01
CA ILE A 72 -18.19 4.42 8.28
C ILE A 72 -16.97 4.31 9.20
N VAL A 73 -15.91 3.67 8.73
CA VAL A 73 -14.68 3.51 9.50
C VAL A 73 -13.59 4.41 8.92
N LEU A 74 -13.17 5.43 9.64
CA LEU A 74 -12.02 6.27 9.28
C LEU A 74 -10.82 5.94 10.16
N ASP A 75 -9.62 6.04 9.60
CA ASP A 75 -8.38 6.11 10.36
C ASP A 75 -8.09 7.58 10.73
N ALA A 76 -7.26 7.83 11.74
CA ALA A 76 -7.09 9.19 12.28
C ALA A 76 -6.46 10.18 11.29
N ASP A 77 -5.70 9.68 10.32
CA ASP A 77 -5.02 10.38 9.24
C ASP A 77 -5.85 10.42 7.94
N GLU A 78 -7.15 10.14 8.01
CA GLU A 78 -8.08 10.16 6.88
C GLU A 78 -9.11 11.30 6.99
N VAL A 79 -9.45 11.91 5.84
CA VAL A 79 -10.53 12.91 5.74
C VAL A 79 -11.35 12.71 4.46
N ILE A 80 -12.63 13.05 4.52
CA ILE A 80 -13.57 13.04 3.38
C ILE A 80 -14.10 14.46 3.18
N ALA A 81 -14.19 14.89 1.92
CA ALA A 81 -14.65 16.24 1.61
C ALA A 81 -16.15 16.43 1.94
N PRO A 82 -16.59 17.64 2.32
CA PRO A 82 -18.00 17.96 2.58
C PRO A 82 -19.00 17.48 1.51
N GLU A 83 -18.66 17.65 0.24
CA GLU A 83 -19.47 17.24 -0.91
C GLU A 83 -19.59 15.71 -1.03
N ASP A 84 -18.52 15.00 -0.68
CA ASP A 84 -18.46 13.54 -0.72
C ASP A 84 -19.28 12.90 0.40
N TRP A 85 -19.33 13.52 1.58
CA TRP A 85 -20.25 13.12 2.65
C TRP A 85 -21.71 13.17 2.23
N GLN A 86 -22.10 14.22 1.50
CA GLN A 86 -23.47 14.34 0.97
C GLN A 86 -23.76 13.23 -0.04
N ALA A 87 -22.81 12.93 -0.93
CA ALA A 87 -22.93 11.84 -1.88
C ALA A 87 -23.09 10.48 -1.18
N LEU A 88 -22.30 10.20 -0.12
CA LEU A 88 -22.43 8.99 0.68
C LEU A 88 -23.80 8.86 1.33
N ARG A 89 -24.33 9.95 1.90
CA ARG A 89 -25.65 9.96 2.53
C ARG A 89 -26.78 9.67 1.54
N GLU A 90 -26.60 10.02 0.27
CA GLU A 90 -27.54 9.65 -0.79
C GLU A 90 -27.43 8.16 -1.14
N GLN A 91 -26.22 7.59 -1.20
CA GLN A 91 -26.03 6.19 -1.53
C GLN A 91 -26.69 5.25 -0.51
N ILE A 92 -26.56 5.53 0.80
CA ILE A 92 -27.07 4.65 1.86
C ILE A 92 -28.61 4.58 1.95
N LYS A 93 -29.32 5.44 1.22
CA LYS A 93 -30.78 5.36 1.07
C LYS A 93 -31.21 4.18 0.21
N ASP A 94 -30.32 3.68 -0.64
CA ASP A 94 -30.54 2.49 -1.46
C ASP A 94 -30.41 1.21 -0.61
N ALA A 95 -31.45 0.39 -0.58
CA ALA A 95 -31.48 -0.88 0.15
C ALA A 95 -30.83 -2.05 -0.62
N ALA A 96 -30.42 -1.84 -1.88
CA ALA A 96 -29.81 -2.88 -2.70
C ALA A 96 -28.42 -3.31 -2.19
N ASN A 97 -27.70 -2.41 -1.52
CA ASN A 97 -26.34 -2.64 -1.05
C ASN A 97 -26.28 -2.68 0.48
N ASP A 98 -25.37 -3.52 0.98
CA ASP A 98 -25.01 -3.60 2.40
C ASP A 98 -23.60 -3.03 2.66
N ALA A 99 -22.81 -2.75 1.62
CA ALA A 99 -21.49 -2.15 1.75
C ALA A 99 -21.08 -1.34 0.52
N TYR A 100 -20.19 -0.38 0.74
CA TYR A 100 -19.58 0.45 -0.28
C TYR A 100 -18.06 0.49 -0.12
N PHE A 101 -17.38 0.19 -1.22
CA PHE A 101 -15.95 0.44 -1.38
C PHE A 101 -15.76 1.90 -1.75
N LEU A 102 -14.99 2.62 -0.94
CA LEU A 102 -14.57 3.99 -1.20
C LEU A 102 -13.13 3.98 -1.70
N CYS A 103 -12.69 5.06 -2.33
CA CYS A 103 -11.37 5.12 -2.93
C CYS A 103 -10.40 5.89 -2.03
N GLN A 104 -9.57 5.19 -1.29
CA GLN A 104 -8.53 5.82 -0.48
C GLN A 104 -7.44 6.38 -1.39
N TYR A 105 -7.16 7.68 -1.26
CA TYR A 105 -6.11 8.40 -1.97
C TYR A 105 -4.91 8.49 -1.04
N ASN A 106 -3.98 7.56 -1.22
CA ASN A 106 -2.72 7.51 -0.49
C ASN A 106 -1.76 8.52 -1.11
N TYR A 107 -1.65 9.69 -0.52
CA TYR A 107 -0.84 10.76 -1.06
C TYR A 107 0.66 10.50 -0.92
N SER A 108 1.44 10.87 -1.93
CA SER A 108 2.91 10.83 -1.90
C SER A 108 3.53 11.92 -2.77
N VAL A 109 4.80 12.23 -2.52
CA VAL A 109 5.57 13.24 -3.27
C VAL A 109 6.23 12.66 -4.52
N GLU A 110 6.34 11.34 -4.61
CA GLU A 110 6.99 10.64 -5.71
C GLU A 110 6.12 9.48 -6.23
N PRO A 111 6.24 9.12 -7.52
CA PRO A 111 5.58 7.95 -8.08
C PRO A 111 6.18 6.67 -7.50
N LEU A 112 5.44 6.06 -6.57
CA LEU A 112 5.89 4.86 -5.86
C LEU A 112 5.63 3.57 -6.65
N ASP A 113 4.60 3.55 -7.50
CA ASP A 113 4.23 2.38 -8.29
C ASP A 113 3.40 2.76 -9.55
N LYS A 114 3.07 1.75 -10.37
CA LYS A 114 2.33 1.90 -11.62
C LYS A 114 0.90 2.46 -11.49
N ASN A 115 0.32 2.46 -10.29
CA ASN A 115 -1.03 2.95 -10.01
C ASN A 115 -1.02 4.36 -9.39
N TRP A 116 0.15 4.99 -9.33
CA TRP A 116 0.30 6.36 -8.88
C TRP A 116 -0.24 7.34 -9.93
N VAL A 117 -1.01 8.31 -9.46
CA VAL A 117 -1.67 9.33 -10.30
C VAL A 117 -1.12 10.70 -9.94
N PRO A 118 -0.50 11.45 -10.89
CA PRO A 118 -0.08 12.82 -10.65
C PRO A 118 -1.29 13.72 -10.41
N LEU A 119 -1.13 14.72 -9.55
CA LEU A 119 -2.14 15.74 -9.36
C LEU A 119 -2.33 16.58 -10.63
N ALA A 120 -3.57 16.70 -11.09
CA ALA A 120 -3.94 17.64 -12.14
C ALA A 120 -3.90 19.11 -11.66
N GLY A 121 -4.00 19.31 -10.33
CA GLY A 121 -3.93 20.62 -9.68
C GLY A 121 -3.96 20.48 -8.16
N LYS A 122 -3.55 21.54 -7.44
CA LYS A 122 -3.62 21.55 -5.98
C LYS A 122 -5.07 21.70 -5.51
N THR A 123 -5.45 20.88 -4.54
CA THR A 123 -6.70 20.95 -3.78
C THR A 123 -6.41 21.22 -2.30
N ALA A 124 -7.44 21.54 -1.50
CA ALA A 124 -7.32 21.68 -0.05
C ALA A 124 -6.76 20.43 0.64
N TYR A 125 -6.96 19.24 0.06
CA TYR A 125 -6.53 17.96 0.62
C TYR A 125 -5.19 17.46 0.09
N SER A 126 -4.74 17.98 -1.06
CA SER A 126 -3.46 17.60 -1.67
C SER A 126 -2.23 18.05 -0.89
N ARG A 127 -2.36 19.10 -0.05
CA ARG A 127 -1.29 19.64 0.80
C ARG A 127 0.02 19.87 0.00
N HIS A 128 1.12 19.22 0.40
CA HIS A 128 2.44 19.33 -0.23
C HIS A 128 2.74 18.18 -1.21
N TYR A 129 1.84 17.20 -1.33
CA TYR A 129 2.01 16.03 -2.18
C TYR A 129 1.89 16.37 -3.66
N SER A 130 2.45 15.52 -4.52
CA SER A 130 2.48 15.70 -5.98
C SER A 130 1.57 14.71 -6.72
N GLY A 131 1.09 13.67 -6.01
CA GLY A 131 0.16 12.67 -6.52
C GLY A 131 -0.32 11.74 -5.44
N TYR A 132 -1.03 10.70 -5.83
CA TYR A 132 -1.59 9.71 -4.92
C TYR A 132 -1.78 8.35 -5.60
N ARG A 133 -1.82 7.29 -4.80
CA ARG A 133 -2.27 5.97 -5.24
C ARG A 133 -3.72 5.74 -4.84
N ARG A 134 -4.52 5.25 -5.78
CA ARG A 134 -5.92 4.84 -5.55
C ARG A 134 -5.96 3.45 -4.94
N ASN A 135 -6.65 3.30 -3.82
CA ASN A 135 -6.83 2.04 -3.12
C ASN A 135 -8.31 1.86 -2.75
N PRO A 136 -9.10 1.11 -3.52
CA PRO A 136 -10.48 0.79 -3.17
C PRO A 136 -10.54 -0.04 -1.89
N ILE A 137 -11.30 0.42 -0.90
CA ILE A 137 -11.40 -0.24 0.41
C ILE A 137 -12.84 -0.17 0.93
N ALA A 138 -13.35 -1.26 1.50
CA ALA A 138 -14.65 -1.29 2.14
C ALA A 138 -14.61 -0.46 3.44
N ARG A 139 -15.20 0.73 3.38
CA ARG A 139 -15.16 1.72 4.49
C ARG A 139 -16.53 2.10 5.01
N LEU A 140 -17.60 1.83 4.24
CA LEU A 140 -18.98 2.11 4.62
C LEU A 140 -19.83 0.83 4.48
N PHE A 141 -20.45 0.35 5.55
CA PHE A 141 -21.21 -0.90 5.53
C PHE A 141 -22.31 -0.94 6.59
N ARG A 142 -23.29 -1.82 6.41
CA ARG A 142 -24.39 -2.05 7.35
C ARG A 142 -23.84 -2.55 8.69
N ASN A 143 -24.36 -2.02 9.78
CA ASN A 143 -24.08 -2.53 11.11
C ASN A 143 -24.84 -3.83 11.34
N ARG A 144 -24.20 -4.97 11.08
CA ARG A 144 -24.77 -6.31 11.26
C ARG A 144 -23.73 -7.24 11.85
N ASP A 145 -24.14 -8.14 12.73
CA ASP A 145 -23.25 -9.11 13.39
C ASP A 145 -22.49 -10.00 12.41
N SER A 146 -23.03 -10.21 11.21
CA SER A 146 -22.39 -10.99 10.15
C SER A 146 -21.24 -10.25 9.43
N ILE A 147 -21.12 -8.93 9.56
CA ILE A 147 -20.11 -8.10 8.90
C ILE A 147 -19.07 -7.70 9.95
N ARG A 148 -17.90 -8.34 9.90
CA ARG A 148 -16.83 -8.19 10.90
C ARG A 148 -15.45 -8.28 10.24
N TYR A 149 -14.49 -7.58 10.81
CA TYR A 149 -13.09 -7.66 10.40
C TYR A 149 -12.51 -9.04 10.74
N GLN A 150 -11.62 -9.54 9.87
CA GLN A 150 -10.87 -10.77 10.05
C GLN A 150 -9.37 -10.54 9.82
N GLY A 151 -8.53 -11.18 10.64
CA GLY A 151 -7.07 -11.15 10.54
C GLY A 151 -6.41 -10.28 11.62
N ARG A 152 -5.21 -10.69 12.07
CA ARG A 152 -4.48 -9.95 13.11
C ARG A 152 -3.91 -8.62 12.63
N VAL A 153 -3.40 -8.57 11.41
CA VAL A 153 -2.82 -7.41 10.73
C VAL A 153 -3.29 -7.42 9.29
N HIS A 154 -3.46 -6.23 8.71
CA HIS A 154 -4.08 -6.06 7.39
C HIS A 154 -5.47 -6.71 7.36
N GLU A 155 -6.18 -6.55 8.47
CA GLU A 155 -7.52 -7.04 8.70
C GLU A 155 -8.45 -6.61 7.58
N VAL A 156 -9.28 -7.54 7.12
CA VAL A 156 -10.21 -7.32 6.02
C VAL A 156 -11.63 -7.52 6.50
N ILE A 157 -12.51 -6.62 6.09
CA ILE A 157 -13.95 -6.79 6.29
C ILE A 157 -14.60 -7.50 5.10
N ASP A 158 -13.97 -7.39 3.92
CA ASP A 158 -14.40 -7.91 2.62
C ASP A 158 -14.85 -9.38 2.68
N LYS A 159 -14.14 -10.21 3.45
CA LYS A 159 -14.42 -11.66 3.60
C LYS A 159 -15.76 -11.96 4.26
N THR A 160 -16.36 -10.98 4.93
CA THR A 160 -17.66 -11.11 5.61
C THR A 160 -18.78 -10.33 4.94
N LEU A 161 -18.48 -9.63 3.85
CA LEU A 161 -19.50 -8.88 3.11
C LEU A 161 -20.46 -9.85 2.38
N PRO A 162 -21.78 -9.58 2.40
CA PRO A 162 -22.72 -10.42 1.67
C PRO A 162 -22.46 -10.36 0.15
N ALA A 163 -22.36 -11.53 -0.47
CA ALA A 163 -22.03 -11.66 -1.89
C ALA A 163 -23.02 -10.86 -2.77
N GLY A 164 -22.48 -10.04 -3.68
CA GLY A 164 -23.27 -9.24 -4.62
C GLY A 164 -24.05 -8.08 -4.00
N ARG A 165 -23.90 -7.81 -2.69
CA ARG A 165 -24.57 -6.69 -2.00
C ARG A 165 -23.58 -5.58 -1.65
N PHE A 166 -22.64 -5.30 -2.54
CA PHE A 166 -21.71 -4.20 -2.39
C PHE A 166 -21.43 -3.49 -3.71
N ARG A 167 -21.05 -2.21 -3.63
CA ARG A 167 -20.73 -1.38 -4.79
C ARG A 167 -19.44 -0.59 -4.58
N HIS A 168 -18.73 -0.33 -5.66
CA HIS A 168 -17.59 0.60 -5.67
C HIS A 168 -18.09 2.01 -6.01
N LEU A 169 -17.67 2.98 -5.20
CA LEU A 169 -17.93 4.39 -5.39
C LEU A 169 -16.61 5.10 -5.66
N ASP A 170 -16.62 6.05 -6.60
CA ASP A 170 -15.47 6.93 -6.84
C ASP A 170 -15.51 8.13 -5.90
N ILE A 171 -15.61 7.85 -4.60
CA ILE A 171 -15.62 8.84 -3.53
C ILE A 171 -14.27 8.78 -2.82
N PRO A 172 -13.47 9.87 -2.82
CA PRO A 172 -12.17 9.90 -2.18
C PRO A 172 -12.23 9.80 -0.65
N ILE A 173 -11.29 9.05 -0.09
CA ILE A 173 -10.83 9.21 1.29
C ILE A 173 -9.39 9.72 1.21
N HIS A 174 -9.17 10.97 1.58
CA HIS A 174 -7.84 11.57 1.55
C HIS A 174 -7.02 11.07 2.74
N HIS A 175 -5.92 10.37 2.46
CA HIS A 175 -5.11 9.71 3.49
C HIS A 175 -3.68 10.30 3.55
N HIS A 176 -3.30 10.78 4.72
CA HIS A 176 -2.08 11.59 4.96
C HIS A 176 -1.05 10.86 5.85
N MET A 177 -0.79 9.58 5.56
CA MET A 177 -0.07 8.61 6.41
C MET A 177 1.30 9.05 6.96
N ASP A 178 2.06 9.86 6.20
CA ASP A 178 3.49 10.12 6.45
C ASP A 178 3.78 11.54 6.98
N GLU A 179 2.78 12.29 7.46
CA GLU A 179 3.02 13.66 7.95
C GLU A 179 3.46 13.76 9.40
N ASP A 180 3.25 12.72 10.21
CA ASP A 180 3.66 12.72 11.61
C ASP A 180 5.13 12.32 11.71
N PRO A 181 6.05 13.27 12.02
CA PRO A 181 7.48 12.99 12.06
C PRO A 181 7.87 12.10 13.25
N THR A 182 6.97 11.89 14.22
CA THR A 182 7.22 11.03 15.38
C THR A 182 7.02 9.55 15.04
N LYS A 183 6.23 9.26 14.01
CA LYS A 183 5.96 7.88 13.57
C LYS A 183 7.16 7.31 12.82
N LYS A 184 7.84 6.36 13.47
CA LYS A 184 8.94 5.61 12.85
C LYS A 184 8.37 4.47 12.00
N GLN A 185 8.20 4.73 10.69
CA GLN A 185 7.65 3.77 9.74
C GLN A 185 8.33 2.39 9.83
N ALA A 186 9.66 2.34 9.90
CA ALA A 186 10.41 1.08 10.03
C ALA A 186 9.99 0.28 11.29
N GLN A 187 9.87 0.93 12.45
CA GLN A 187 9.48 0.25 13.69
C GLN A 187 8.04 -0.30 13.62
N ARG A 188 7.13 0.44 12.96
CA ARG A 188 5.75 0.00 12.72
C ARG A 188 5.71 -1.24 11.84
N GLN A 189 6.46 -1.24 10.74
CA GLN A 189 6.54 -2.38 9.83
C GLN A 189 7.14 -3.62 10.51
N LEU A 190 8.19 -3.46 11.32
CA LEU A 190 8.76 -4.57 12.10
C LEU A 190 7.78 -5.13 13.14
N ASN A 191 6.93 -4.29 13.75
CA ASN A 191 5.87 -4.78 14.61
C ASN A 191 4.80 -5.54 13.83
N TYR A 192 4.43 -5.09 12.62
CA TYR A 192 3.53 -5.83 11.74
C TYR A 192 4.09 -7.19 11.35
N LEU A 193 5.37 -7.28 11.00
CA LEU A 193 6.03 -8.55 10.72
C LEU A 193 5.86 -9.54 11.88
N ARG A 194 6.16 -9.11 13.11
CA ARG A 194 6.02 -9.96 14.31
C ARG A 194 4.61 -10.52 14.50
N ILE A 195 3.59 -9.75 14.15
CA ILE A 195 2.19 -10.18 14.30
C ILE A 195 1.78 -11.07 13.12
N ILE A 196 2.16 -10.70 11.89
CA ILE A 196 1.93 -11.48 10.68
C ILE A 196 2.51 -12.89 10.83
N GLU A 197 3.73 -13.02 11.37
CA GLU A 197 4.41 -14.30 11.59
C GLU A 197 3.61 -15.27 12.50
N GLN A 198 2.65 -14.78 13.30
CA GLN A 198 1.77 -15.63 14.12
C GLN A 198 0.68 -16.33 13.29
N ASP A 199 0.36 -15.82 12.10
CA ASP A 199 -0.74 -16.33 11.25
C ASP A 199 -0.24 -17.04 9.99
N LEU A 200 1.05 -16.91 9.64
CA LEU A 200 1.62 -17.39 8.37
C LEU A 200 1.35 -18.89 8.10
N GLU A 201 1.44 -19.73 9.12
CA GLU A 201 1.24 -21.19 8.97
C GLU A 201 -0.21 -21.55 8.61
N ASN A 202 -1.17 -20.72 9.01
CA ASN A 202 -2.60 -20.92 8.73
C ASN A 202 -3.04 -20.22 7.43
N GLU A 203 -2.16 -19.45 6.79
CA GLU A 203 -2.50 -18.73 5.58
C GLU A 203 -2.50 -19.64 4.35
N THR A 204 -3.57 -19.53 3.55
CA THR A 204 -3.76 -20.31 2.33
C THR A 204 -3.72 -19.50 1.04
N ASP A 205 -3.79 -18.15 1.11
CA ASP A 205 -3.95 -17.28 -0.07
C ASP A 205 -2.68 -16.48 -0.45
N GLY A 206 -1.61 -16.59 0.35
CA GLY A 206 -0.27 -16.03 0.09
C GLY A 206 -0.11 -14.53 0.35
N ARG A 207 -1.15 -13.82 0.80
CA ARG A 207 -1.12 -12.36 0.99
C ARG A 207 -0.17 -11.92 2.12
N LEU A 208 -0.25 -12.55 3.28
CA LEU A 208 0.58 -12.29 4.45
C LEU A 208 2.01 -12.76 4.19
N TRP A 209 2.23 -13.83 3.44
CA TRP A 209 3.56 -14.21 2.96
C TRP A 209 4.21 -13.10 2.11
N THR A 210 3.46 -12.49 1.18
CA THR A 210 3.95 -11.31 0.43
C THR A 210 4.25 -10.13 1.35
N ALA A 211 3.34 -9.83 2.30
CA ALA A 211 3.53 -8.72 3.24
C ALA A 211 4.75 -8.93 4.15
N ALA A 212 4.92 -10.13 4.71
CA ALA A 212 6.07 -10.47 5.54
C ALA A 212 7.37 -10.40 4.72
N GLY A 213 7.35 -10.94 3.50
CA GLY A 213 8.48 -10.92 2.58
C GLY A 213 8.95 -9.52 2.22
N SER A 214 8.02 -8.62 1.89
CA SER A 214 8.34 -7.22 1.59
C SER A 214 8.86 -6.47 2.82
N ILE A 215 8.31 -6.74 4.01
CA ILE A 215 8.82 -6.13 5.25
C ILE A 215 10.26 -6.57 5.52
N CYS A 216 10.55 -7.86 5.35
CA CYS A 216 11.91 -8.40 5.48
C CYS A 216 12.87 -7.74 4.48
N LEU A 217 12.43 -7.54 3.24
CA LEU A 217 13.25 -6.95 2.17
C LEU A 217 13.58 -5.47 2.42
N TYR A 218 12.59 -4.66 2.80
CA TYR A 218 12.74 -3.20 2.82
C TYR A 218 13.00 -2.59 4.20
N TYR A 219 12.61 -3.27 5.28
CA TYR A 219 12.70 -2.71 6.64
C TYR A 219 13.55 -3.52 7.60
N ALA A 220 13.53 -4.86 7.51
CA ALA A 220 14.39 -5.70 8.34
C ALA A 220 15.79 -5.94 7.74
N ASP A 221 15.92 -5.76 6.41
CA ASP A 221 17.10 -6.13 5.62
C ASP A 221 17.52 -7.61 5.80
N ASP A 222 16.56 -8.49 6.12
CA ASP A 222 16.75 -9.95 6.23
C ASP A 222 16.42 -10.59 4.87
N LEU A 223 17.33 -10.46 3.92
CA LEU A 223 17.17 -10.94 2.54
C LEU A 223 16.90 -12.46 2.45
N PRO A 224 17.59 -13.35 3.21
CA PRO A 224 17.26 -14.77 3.22
C PRO A 224 15.82 -15.04 3.68
N ARG A 225 15.33 -14.34 4.71
CA ARG A 225 13.94 -14.50 5.18
C ARG A 225 12.94 -13.94 4.18
N ALA A 226 13.26 -12.80 3.56
CA ALA A 226 12.45 -12.22 2.49
C ALA A 226 12.23 -13.24 1.36
N ILE A 227 13.29 -13.84 0.84
CA ILE A 227 13.20 -14.84 -0.24
C ILE A 227 12.33 -16.03 0.16
N ARG A 228 12.51 -16.58 1.38
CA ARG A 228 11.68 -17.70 1.85
C ARG A 228 10.19 -17.35 1.89
N TYR A 229 9.84 -16.20 2.44
CA TYR A 229 8.45 -15.76 2.54
C TYR A 229 7.84 -15.45 1.18
N LEU A 230 8.59 -14.75 0.31
CA LEU A 230 8.14 -14.44 -1.04
C LEU A 230 7.99 -15.70 -1.90
N GLN A 231 8.88 -16.69 -1.77
CA GLN A 231 8.75 -17.97 -2.46
C GLN A 231 7.49 -18.70 -2.02
N ARG A 232 7.16 -18.68 -0.72
CA ARG A 232 5.92 -19.27 -0.23
C ARG A 232 4.68 -18.60 -0.81
N ALA A 233 4.70 -17.27 -0.99
CA ALA A 233 3.64 -16.55 -1.68
C ALA A 233 3.50 -16.97 -3.16
N VAL A 234 4.63 -17.17 -3.86
CA VAL A 234 4.66 -17.69 -5.24
C VAL A 234 4.07 -19.09 -5.31
N ASP A 235 4.43 -19.99 -4.39
CA ASP A 235 3.93 -21.37 -4.36
C ASP A 235 2.41 -21.43 -4.12
N LEU A 236 1.87 -20.44 -3.41
CA LEU A 236 0.43 -20.26 -3.19
C LEU A 236 -0.28 -19.51 -4.33
N GLY A 237 0.45 -19.11 -5.37
CA GLY A 237 -0.09 -18.41 -6.54
C GLY A 237 -0.42 -16.93 -6.32
N HIS A 238 0.01 -16.35 -5.19
CA HIS A 238 -0.27 -14.95 -4.89
C HIS A 238 0.68 -14.03 -5.66
N LYS A 239 0.13 -13.13 -6.49
CA LYS A 239 0.89 -12.08 -7.21
C LYS A 239 2.25 -12.58 -7.75
N VAL A 240 2.25 -13.71 -8.44
CA VAL A 240 3.45 -14.51 -8.75
C VAL A 240 4.61 -13.68 -9.32
N ASN A 241 4.35 -12.84 -10.33
CA ASN A 241 5.40 -12.05 -10.96
C ASN A 241 5.96 -10.94 -10.05
N GLU A 242 5.11 -10.31 -9.23
CA GLU A 242 5.54 -9.27 -8.27
C GLU A 242 6.42 -9.90 -7.18
N ASN A 243 6.03 -11.05 -6.63
CA ASN A 243 6.85 -11.75 -5.65
C ASN A 243 8.17 -12.27 -6.26
N ARG A 244 8.16 -12.73 -7.51
CA ARG A 244 9.40 -13.11 -8.22
C ARG A 244 10.33 -11.92 -8.47
N GLU A 245 9.78 -10.74 -8.73
CA GLU A 245 10.57 -9.50 -8.82
C GLU A 245 11.23 -9.15 -7.49
N PHE A 246 10.49 -9.24 -6.37
CA PHE A 246 11.07 -9.04 -5.04
C PHE A 246 12.15 -10.07 -4.69
N ILE A 247 12.00 -11.33 -5.12
CA ILE A 247 13.04 -12.37 -4.96
C ILE A 247 14.28 -12.01 -5.78
N ALA A 248 14.11 -11.58 -7.02
CA ALA A 248 15.22 -11.16 -7.88
C ALA A 248 15.98 -9.96 -7.27
N GLU A 249 15.25 -9.00 -6.69
CA GLU A 249 15.84 -7.86 -5.99
C GLU A 249 16.62 -8.30 -4.74
N ALA A 250 16.05 -9.19 -3.93
CA ALA A 250 16.71 -9.71 -2.74
C ALA A 250 18.03 -10.42 -3.10
N ARG A 251 18.03 -11.27 -4.13
CA ARG A 251 19.22 -11.96 -4.64
C ARG A 251 20.26 -10.99 -5.20
N TYR A 252 19.81 -9.96 -5.93
CA TYR A 252 20.68 -8.89 -6.41
C TYR A 252 21.39 -8.19 -5.25
N ARG A 253 20.66 -7.85 -4.18
CA ARG A 253 21.20 -7.21 -2.97
C ARG A 253 22.11 -8.12 -2.15
N GLN A 254 21.92 -9.44 -2.19
CA GLN A 254 22.84 -10.42 -1.60
C GLN A 254 24.13 -10.61 -2.40
N GLY A 255 24.21 -10.07 -3.62
CA GLY A 255 25.33 -10.28 -4.53
C GLY A 255 25.24 -11.57 -5.34
N GLU A 256 24.09 -12.26 -5.35
CA GLU A 256 23.81 -13.43 -6.19
C GLU A 256 23.49 -13.00 -7.63
N LEU A 257 24.43 -12.30 -8.27
CA LEU A 257 24.20 -11.58 -9.54
C LEU A 257 23.81 -12.49 -10.71
N ASP A 258 24.27 -13.74 -10.72
CA ASP A 258 23.91 -14.75 -11.72
C ASP A 258 22.47 -15.18 -11.60
N GLN A 259 22.04 -15.57 -10.40
CA GLN A 259 20.66 -15.97 -10.19
C GLN A 259 19.70 -14.79 -10.37
N ALA A 260 20.05 -13.60 -9.86
CA ALA A 260 19.23 -12.40 -10.03
C ALA A 260 19.03 -12.06 -11.52
N TYR A 261 20.04 -12.25 -12.36
CA TYR A 261 19.91 -12.03 -13.79
C TYR A 261 18.95 -13.01 -14.45
N GLU A 262 19.07 -14.30 -14.15
CA GLU A 262 18.16 -15.30 -14.69
C GLU A 262 16.71 -15.04 -14.22
N ASP A 263 16.52 -14.61 -12.97
CA ASP A 263 15.20 -14.27 -12.45
C ASP A 263 14.58 -13.07 -13.18
N TYR A 264 15.34 -11.98 -13.33
CA TYR A 264 14.89 -10.80 -14.09
C TYR A 264 14.68 -11.11 -15.56
N LEU A 265 15.56 -11.90 -16.17
CA LEU A 265 15.43 -12.33 -17.57
C LEU A 265 14.18 -13.19 -17.76
N ALA A 266 13.85 -14.08 -16.82
CA ALA A 266 12.65 -14.90 -16.89
C ALA A 266 11.37 -14.07 -16.75
N LEU A 267 11.36 -13.05 -15.87
CA LEU A 267 10.26 -12.06 -15.80
C LEU A 267 10.12 -11.30 -17.11
N TYR A 268 11.24 -10.87 -17.68
CA TYR A 268 11.27 -10.26 -19.00
C TYR A 268 10.76 -11.24 -20.07
N GLN A 269 11.19 -12.48 -20.14
CA GLN A 269 10.66 -13.40 -21.16
C GLN A 269 9.17 -13.69 -20.99
N ALA A 270 8.64 -13.60 -19.76
CA ALA A 270 7.22 -13.77 -19.44
C ALA A 270 6.35 -12.53 -19.69
N GLY A 271 6.90 -11.45 -20.26
CA GLY A 271 6.14 -10.21 -20.53
C GLY A 271 5.96 -9.28 -19.32
N TYR A 272 6.57 -9.57 -18.17
CA TYR A 272 6.51 -8.71 -17.00
C TYR A 272 7.57 -7.59 -17.09
N ARG A 273 7.12 -6.37 -17.46
CA ARG A 273 7.96 -5.22 -17.86
C ARG A 273 7.88 -4.05 -16.90
N THR A 274 8.06 -4.26 -15.60
CA THR A 274 8.17 -3.12 -14.68
C THR A 274 9.46 -2.34 -14.97
N LEU A 275 9.46 -1.04 -14.66
CA LEU A 275 10.69 -0.22 -14.76
C LEU A 275 11.84 -0.82 -13.94
N ASN A 276 11.54 -1.40 -12.78
CA ASN A 276 12.52 -2.08 -11.93
C ASN A 276 13.13 -3.31 -12.62
N VAL A 277 12.31 -4.18 -13.25
CA VAL A 277 12.81 -5.31 -14.02
C VAL A 277 13.71 -4.84 -15.17
N LEU A 278 13.29 -3.84 -15.94
CA LEU A 278 14.07 -3.31 -17.05
C LEU A 278 15.41 -2.72 -16.59
N ASN A 279 15.39 -1.88 -15.56
CA ASN A 279 16.59 -1.20 -15.05
C ASN A 279 17.59 -2.19 -14.43
N ASN A 280 17.12 -3.10 -13.57
CA ASN A 280 18.01 -4.07 -12.92
C ASN A 280 18.55 -5.10 -13.90
N LEU A 281 17.74 -5.55 -14.86
CA LEU A 281 18.21 -6.43 -15.94
C LEU A 281 19.24 -5.74 -16.83
N ALA A 282 19.02 -4.45 -17.18
CA ALA A 282 19.99 -3.67 -17.97
C ALA A 282 21.33 -3.56 -17.23
N ASN A 283 21.32 -3.18 -15.94
CA ASN A 283 22.52 -3.11 -15.13
C ASN A 283 23.30 -4.44 -15.08
N LEU A 284 22.58 -5.55 -14.92
CA LEU A 284 23.15 -6.89 -14.92
C LEU A 284 23.62 -7.34 -16.31
N ALA A 285 22.99 -6.88 -17.39
CA ALA A 285 23.41 -7.13 -18.77
C ALA A 285 24.70 -6.39 -19.10
N VAL A 286 24.86 -5.14 -18.65
CA VAL A 286 26.12 -4.37 -18.78
C VAL A 286 27.27 -5.10 -18.09
N LYS A 287 27.07 -5.59 -16.86
CA LYS A 287 28.08 -6.38 -16.14
C LYS A 287 28.51 -7.66 -16.87
N ARG A 288 27.72 -8.12 -17.84
CA ARG A 288 27.98 -9.30 -18.69
C ARG A 288 28.44 -8.95 -20.11
N GLY A 289 28.75 -7.67 -20.39
CA GLY A 289 29.13 -7.22 -21.73
C GLY A 289 28.00 -7.26 -22.76
N ARG A 290 26.74 -7.41 -22.33
CA ARG A 290 25.57 -7.43 -23.22
C ARG A 290 25.05 -5.99 -23.45
N HIS A 291 25.92 -5.11 -23.95
CA HIS A 291 25.66 -3.67 -24.07
C HIS A 291 24.43 -3.35 -24.95
N GLY A 292 24.28 -4.03 -26.09
CA GLY A 292 23.14 -3.83 -26.98
C GLY A 292 21.81 -4.18 -26.33
N PHE A 293 21.76 -5.32 -25.62
CA PHE A 293 20.56 -5.74 -24.89
C PHE A 293 20.26 -4.80 -23.72
N ALA A 294 21.28 -4.31 -23.01
CA ALA A 294 21.09 -3.31 -21.97
C ALA A 294 20.49 -2.01 -22.53
N ALA A 295 20.94 -1.57 -23.71
CA ALA A 295 20.37 -0.40 -24.38
C ALA A 295 18.90 -0.62 -24.77
N ASP A 296 18.55 -1.78 -25.35
CA ASP A 296 17.16 -2.13 -25.69
C ASP A 296 16.23 -2.03 -24.46
N LEU A 297 16.67 -2.56 -23.31
CA LEU A 297 15.91 -2.54 -22.07
C LEU A 297 15.68 -1.12 -21.54
N LEU A 298 16.70 -0.26 -21.60
CA LEU A 298 16.60 1.14 -21.16
C LEU A 298 15.74 1.98 -22.10
N GLU A 299 15.80 1.73 -23.42
CA GLU A 299 14.90 2.34 -24.40
C GLU A 299 13.43 1.96 -24.15
N GLU A 300 13.18 0.68 -23.85
CA GLU A 300 11.85 0.20 -23.46
C GLU A 300 11.37 0.89 -22.18
N GLY A 301 12.23 1.03 -21.17
CA GLY A 301 11.90 1.73 -19.92
C GLY A 301 11.60 3.22 -20.14
N LEU A 302 12.37 3.88 -21.01
CA LEU A 302 12.14 5.27 -21.38
C LEU A 302 10.79 5.47 -22.09
N ALA A 303 10.40 4.53 -22.94
CA ALA A 303 9.12 4.55 -23.65
C ALA A 303 7.90 4.42 -22.73
N GLN A 304 8.05 3.85 -21.52
CA GLN A 304 6.98 3.77 -20.51
C GLN A 304 6.70 5.12 -19.83
N GLY A 305 7.55 6.12 -20.04
CA GLY A 305 7.38 7.48 -19.53
C GLY A 305 8.22 7.74 -18.28
N VAL A 306 9.26 8.56 -18.45
CA VAL A 306 10.07 9.10 -17.34
C VAL A 306 9.74 10.59 -17.21
N SER A 307 9.05 10.95 -16.14
CA SER A 307 8.57 12.32 -15.89
C SER A 307 9.68 13.27 -15.45
N ASP A 308 10.71 12.76 -14.76
CA ASP A 308 11.84 13.56 -14.32
C ASP A 308 12.83 13.82 -15.48
N TYR A 309 13.02 15.10 -15.79
CA TYR A 309 13.87 15.55 -16.89
C TYR A 309 15.34 15.14 -16.71
N GLN A 310 15.88 15.19 -15.49
CA GLN A 310 17.28 14.84 -15.23
C GLN A 310 17.51 13.33 -15.32
N VAL A 311 16.58 12.52 -14.81
CA VAL A 311 16.59 11.06 -14.96
C VAL A 311 16.52 10.69 -16.43
N ARG A 312 15.62 11.31 -17.19
CA ARG A 312 15.49 11.11 -18.64
C ARG A 312 16.79 11.43 -19.38
N MET A 313 17.40 12.59 -19.15
CA MET A 313 18.66 12.98 -19.79
C MET A 313 19.80 12.00 -19.49
N ARG A 314 19.89 11.49 -18.26
CA ARG A 314 20.89 10.48 -17.89
C ARG A 314 20.64 9.15 -18.60
N LEU A 315 19.38 8.70 -18.68
CA LEU A 315 19.02 7.49 -19.41
C LEU A 315 19.36 7.61 -20.90
N GLU A 316 18.99 8.72 -21.55
CA GLU A 316 19.30 8.96 -22.97
C GLU A 316 20.82 8.99 -23.22
N HIS A 317 21.61 9.56 -22.30
CA HIS A 317 23.07 9.51 -22.38
C HIS A 317 23.61 8.08 -22.25
N ASN A 318 23.14 7.32 -21.25
CA ASN A 318 23.56 5.93 -21.03
C ASN A 318 23.22 5.04 -22.22
N ILE A 319 22.02 5.20 -22.81
CA ILE A 319 21.60 4.46 -24.01
C ILE A 319 22.59 4.71 -25.15
N ARG A 320 22.91 5.97 -25.45
CA ARG A 320 23.88 6.30 -26.52
C ARG A 320 25.25 5.65 -26.27
N TYR A 321 25.76 5.78 -25.05
CA TYR A 321 27.03 5.18 -24.67
C TYR A 321 27.05 3.65 -24.84
N LEU A 322 26.00 2.96 -24.41
CA LEU A 322 25.87 1.50 -24.57
C LEU A 322 25.77 1.08 -26.05
N ARG A 323 25.09 1.87 -26.88
CA ARG A 323 25.03 1.63 -28.34
C ARG A 323 26.38 1.83 -29.03
N GLU A 324 27.17 2.82 -28.60
CA GLU A 324 28.54 3.02 -29.11
C GLU A 324 29.42 1.81 -28.79
N GLN A 325 29.40 1.31 -27.54
CA GLN A 325 30.15 0.10 -27.14
C GLN A 325 29.74 -1.16 -27.93
N THR A 326 28.46 -1.27 -28.27
CA THR A 326 27.96 -2.40 -29.07
C THR A 326 28.56 -2.42 -30.47
N ASN A 327 28.78 -1.24 -31.08
CA ASN A 327 29.38 -1.13 -32.41
C ASN A 327 30.86 -1.51 -32.39
N ASP A 328 31.59 -1.15 -31.33
CA ASP A 328 33.00 -1.51 -31.15
C ASP A 328 33.17 -3.04 -30.93
N ASP A 329 32.24 -3.67 -30.22
CA ASP A 329 32.22 -5.13 -30.00
C ASP A 329 32.01 -5.92 -31.32
N THR A 330 31.35 -5.33 -32.33
CA THR A 330 31.16 -5.93 -33.65
C THR A 330 32.25 -5.60 -34.68
N GLY A 331 33.13 -4.64 -34.37
CA GLY A 331 34.14 -4.11 -35.28
C GLY A 331 35.54 -4.73 -35.17
N THR A 332 35.73 -5.74 -34.32
CA THR A 332 37.04 -6.37 -34.05
C THR A 332 37.30 -7.69 -34.78
N ASP A 333 36.36 -8.15 -35.64
CA ASP A 333 36.50 -9.32 -36.51
C ASP A 333 36.62 -8.92 -38.00
N SER A 334 37.48 -7.94 -38.34
CA SER A 334 37.77 -7.57 -39.73
C SER A 334 39.24 -7.65 -40.10
#